data_AF-A0A7S2EMN9-F1
#
_entry.id   AF-A0A7S2EMN9-F1
#
_cell.length_a   1.000
_cell.length_b   1.000
_cell.length_c   1.000
_cell.angle_alpha   90.00
_cell.angle_beta   90.00
_cell.angle_gamma   90.00
#
_symmetry.space_group_name_H-M   'P 1'
#
loop_
_entity.id
_entity.type
_entity.pdbx_description
1 polymer ?
#
loop_
_entity_poly.entity_id
_entity_poly.type
_entity_poly.pdbx_seq_one_letter_code
_entity_poly.pdbx_strand_id
1 'polypeptide(L)'
;AIRAPVLAELVENNSKSKEVAIDNVDKAVFQSLLQYVYAEELPPHEEMKMIARELLEAADRFGCITLKLLLEAEIAKSGIKASDAADVLLDADARSCALLKEEALKAITANPNTAMSSPSWVNLEQSAALMAEVMRAIVSKPCCTGESDYGNMDVSTLRRKLDEAGMDVDGTKDMLVKRLESHHR
;
A
#
# COMPACT_ATOMS: atom_id res chain seq x y z
N ALA A 1 20.34 -10.01 0.99
CA ALA A 1 20.26 -8.56 0.70
C ALA A 1 19.12 -8.19 -0.28
N ILE A 2 18.76 -9.04 -1.25
CA ILE A 2 17.83 -8.67 -2.34
C ILE A 2 16.41 -8.30 -1.85
N ARG A 3 15.93 -8.86 -0.74
CA ARG A 3 14.53 -8.70 -0.30
C ARG A 3 14.26 -7.51 0.63
N ALA A 4 15.28 -7.00 1.29
CA ALA A 4 15.17 -5.91 2.26
C ALA A 4 16.41 -5.01 2.09
N PRO A 5 16.48 -4.21 1.01
CA PRO A 5 17.67 -3.44 0.66
C PRO A 5 18.01 -2.42 1.74
N VAL A 6 17.00 -1.75 2.33
CA VAL A 6 17.21 -0.76 3.39
C VAL A 6 17.72 -1.42 4.67
N LEU A 7 17.18 -2.61 5.01
CA LEU A 7 17.69 -3.38 6.15
C LEU A 7 19.14 -3.86 5.92
N ALA A 8 19.46 -4.29 4.70
CA ALA A 8 20.82 -4.71 4.33
C ALA A 8 21.80 -3.54 4.45
N GLU A 9 21.44 -2.38 3.89
CA GLU A 9 22.24 -1.16 3.99
C GLU A 9 22.43 -0.72 5.44
N LEU A 10 21.38 -0.82 6.26
CA LEU A 10 21.45 -0.49 7.68
C LEU A 10 22.43 -1.40 8.43
N VAL A 11 22.48 -2.69 8.09
CA VAL A 11 23.46 -3.64 8.65
C VAL A 11 24.88 -3.35 8.12
N GLU A 12 25.04 -3.04 6.84
CA GLU A 12 26.33 -2.70 6.23
C GLU A 12 26.94 -1.43 6.84
N ASN A 13 26.12 -0.39 7.04
CA ASN A 13 26.53 0.85 7.67
C ASN A 13 26.95 0.66 9.14
N ASN A 14 26.44 -0.39 9.79
CA ASN A 14 26.79 -0.78 11.15
C ASN A 14 27.77 -1.96 11.22
N SER A 15 28.49 -2.26 10.14
CA SER A 15 29.41 -3.41 10.02
C SER A 15 30.53 -3.49 11.08
N LYS A 16 30.82 -2.39 11.78
CA LYS A 16 31.80 -2.35 12.88
C LYS A 16 31.19 -2.72 14.24
N SER A 17 29.87 -2.74 14.33
CA SER A 17 29.11 -3.13 15.53
C SER A 17 28.57 -4.55 15.35
N LYS A 18 28.54 -5.32 16.45
CA LYS A 18 27.85 -6.62 16.48
C LYS A 18 26.35 -6.48 16.71
N GLU A 19 25.91 -5.30 17.11
CA GLU A 19 24.53 -5.00 17.49
C GLU A 19 24.01 -3.81 16.70
N VAL A 20 22.77 -3.93 16.24
CA VAL A 20 22.06 -2.93 15.47
C VAL A 20 20.77 -2.62 16.22
N ALA A 21 20.61 -1.38 16.68
CA ALA A 21 19.40 -0.92 17.31
C ALA A 21 18.30 -0.69 16.26
N ILE A 22 17.12 -1.25 16.50
CA ILE A 22 15.93 -1.06 15.67
C ILE A 22 14.87 -0.42 16.56
N ASP A 23 14.65 0.87 16.36
CA ASP A 23 13.65 1.63 17.09
C ASP A 23 12.30 1.64 16.36
N ASN A 24 11.19 1.86 17.07
CA ASN A 24 9.84 2.03 16.51
C ASN A 24 9.33 0.84 15.68
N VAL A 25 9.68 -0.39 16.06
CA VAL A 25 9.06 -1.61 15.52
C VAL A 25 8.84 -2.58 16.67
N ASP A 26 7.62 -3.12 16.79
CA ASP A 26 7.35 -4.14 17.80
C ASP A 26 8.16 -5.41 17.51
N LYS A 27 8.61 -6.09 18.57
CA LYS A 27 9.38 -7.32 18.46
C LYS A 27 8.64 -8.40 17.66
N ALA A 28 7.33 -8.55 17.84
CA ALA A 28 6.52 -9.55 17.14
C ALA A 28 6.40 -9.24 15.64
N VAL A 29 6.23 -7.96 15.31
CA VAL A 29 6.18 -7.47 13.93
C VAL A 29 7.52 -7.69 13.23
N PHE A 30 8.62 -7.32 13.89
CA PHE A 30 9.95 -7.49 13.32
C PHE A 30 10.31 -8.97 13.14
N GLN A 31 9.92 -9.84 14.07
CA GLN A 31 10.10 -11.28 13.93
C GLN A 31 9.35 -11.83 12.71
N SER A 32 8.11 -11.40 12.49
CA SER A 32 7.31 -11.80 11.33
C SER A 32 7.94 -11.33 10.02
N LEU A 33 8.46 -10.10 10.00
CA LEU A 33 9.20 -9.57 8.86
C LEU A 33 10.46 -10.39 8.56
N LEU A 34 11.24 -10.75 9.58
CA LEU A 34 12.42 -11.59 9.40
C LEU A 34 12.06 -12.99 8.90
N GLN A 35 11.00 -13.60 9.45
CA GLN A 35 10.52 -14.90 8.97
C GLN A 35 10.19 -14.84 7.49
N TYR A 36 9.50 -13.79 7.04
CA TYR A 36 9.23 -13.62 5.61
C TYR A 36 10.51 -13.42 4.80
N VAL A 37 11.45 -12.59 5.26
CA VAL A 37 12.71 -12.34 4.54
C VAL A 37 13.51 -13.63 4.34
N TYR A 38 13.57 -14.50 5.34
CA TYR A 38 14.37 -15.73 5.33
C TYR A 38 13.63 -16.94 4.75
N ALA A 39 12.33 -17.09 5.00
CA ALA A 39 11.55 -18.29 4.68
C ALA A 39 10.47 -18.07 3.61
N GLU A 40 10.19 -16.82 3.22
CA GLU A 40 9.07 -16.45 2.33
C GLU A 40 7.68 -16.84 2.86
N GLU A 41 7.61 -17.17 4.15
CA GLU A 41 6.36 -17.53 4.80
C GLU A 41 5.70 -16.29 5.37
N LEU A 42 4.41 -16.14 5.08
CA LEU A 42 3.56 -15.14 5.69
C LEU A 42 3.05 -15.65 7.05
N PRO A 43 2.85 -14.77 8.03
CA PRO A 43 2.23 -15.15 9.29
C PRO A 43 0.81 -15.69 9.04
N PRO A 44 0.30 -16.56 9.93
CA PRO A 44 -1.07 -17.06 9.84
C PRO A 44 -2.08 -15.92 9.74
N HIS A 45 -3.18 -16.15 9.00
CA HIS A 45 -4.17 -15.11 8.71
C HIS A 45 -4.73 -14.39 9.96
N GLU A 46 -4.88 -15.11 11.08
CA GLU A 46 -5.35 -14.52 12.34
C GLU A 46 -4.32 -13.58 12.99
N GLU A 47 -3.03 -13.92 12.95
CA GLU A 47 -1.97 -13.02 13.40
C GLU A 47 -1.88 -11.82 12.47
N MET A 48 -1.94 -12.06 11.16
CA MET A 48 -1.91 -11.02 10.15
C MET A 48 -3.02 -9.98 10.36
N LYS A 49 -4.26 -10.35 10.70
CA LYS A 49 -5.31 -9.36 11.01
C LYS A 49 -4.94 -8.40 12.14
N MET A 50 -4.17 -8.86 13.12
CA MET A 50 -3.77 -8.04 14.26
C MET A 50 -2.56 -7.16 13.93
N ILE A 51 -1.56 -7.72 13.24
CA ILE A 51 -0.29 -7.03 12.99
C ILE A 51 -0.15 -6.45 11.59
N ALA A 52 -1.12 -6.62 10.68
CA ALA A 52 -0.97 -6.29 9.26
C ALA A 52 -0.60 -4.82 9.02
N ARG A 53 -1.18 -3.88 9.77
CA ARG A 53 -0.88 -2.45 9.61
C ARG A 53 0.56 -2.13 10.02
N GLU A 54 0.99 -2.63 11.17
CA GLU A 54 2.35 -2.43 11.70
C GLU A 54 3.39 -3.18 10.85
N LEU A 55 3.03 -4.37 10.36
CA LEU A 55 3.88 -5.15 9.47
C LEU A 55 4.00 -4.51 8.09
N LEU A 56 2.94 -3.87 7.58
CA LEU A 56 2.98 -3.08 6.35
C LEU A 56 3.91 -1.87 6.52
N GLU A 57 3.83 -1.17 7.66
CA GLU A 57 4.74 -0.06 7.99
C GLU A 57 6.20 -0.53 8.07
N ALA A 58 6.45 -1.64 8.77
CA ALA A 58 7.78 -2.23 8.84
C ALA A 58 8.29 -2.66 7.46
N ALA A 59 7.43 -3.27 6.64
CA ALA A 59 7.78 -3.69 5.29
C ALA A 59 8.17 -2.50 4.40
N ASP A 60 7.41 -1.41 4.45
CA ASP A 60 7.73 -0.18 3.72
C ASP A 60 9.06 0.42 4.21
N ARG A 61 9.23 0.55 5.52
CA ARG A 61 10.44 1.10 6.14
C ARG A 61 11.72 0.32 5.79
N PHE A 62 11.66 -1.00 5.75
CA PHE A 62 12.83 -1.84 5.45
C PHE A 62 12.98 -2.15 3.96
N GLY A 63 12.12 -1.59 3.10
CA GLY A 63 12.16 -1.78 1.65
C GLY A 63 11.74 -3.17 1.20
N CYS A 64 10.97 -3.90 2.00
CA CYS A 64 10.44 -5.22 1.67
C CYS A 64 9.24 -5.09 0.72
N ILE A 65 9.50 -4.77 -0.55
CA ILE A 65 8.45 -4.49 -1.55
C ILE A 65 7.50 -5.68 -1.74
N THR A 66 8.02 -6.91 -1.82
CA THR A 66 7.18 -8.10 -2.04
C THR A 66 6.22 -8.33 -0.87
N LEU A 67 6.68 -8.14 0.36
CA LEU A 67 5.84 -8.24 1.55
C LEU A 67 4.78 -7.12 1.57
N LYS A 68 5.18 -5.89 1.22
CA LYS A 68 4.29 -4.73 1.15
C LYS A 68 3.11 -5.02 0.22
N LEU A 69 3.37 -5.51 -0.99
CA LEU A 69 2.34 -5.82 -2.00
C LEU A 69 1.41 -6.96 -1.56
N LEU A 70 1.94 -7.98 -0.88
CA LEU A 70 1.14 -9.09 -0.36
C LEU A 70 0.21 -8.64 0.76
N LEU A 71 0.72 -7.88 1.73
CA LEU A 71 -0.07 -7.34 2.84
C LEU A 71 -1.14 -6.37 2.33
N GLU A 72 -0.79 -5.53 1.37
CA GLU A 72 -1.73 -4.62 0.72
C GLU A 72 -2.92 -5.39 0.12
N ALA A 73 -2.65 -6.45 -0.64
CA ALA A 73 -3.68 -7.29 -1.23
C ALA A 73 -4.54 -8.00 -0.16
N GLU A 74 -3.94 -8.46 0.93
CA GLU A 74 -4.67 -9.17 1.99
C GLU A 74 -5.56 -8.23 2.83
N ILE A 75 -5.07 -7.03 3.16
CA ILE A 75 -5.84 -6.01 3.86
C ILE A 75 -7.02 -5.55 2.99
N ALA A 76 -6.78 -5.35 1.68
CA ALA A 76 -7.84 -5.00 0.74
C ALA A 76 -8.93 -6.09 0.65
N LYS A 77 -8.54 -7.37 0.58
CA LYS A 77 -9.48 -8.51 0.56
C LYS A 77 -10.28 -8.64 1.85
N SER A 78 -9.67 -8.31 3.00
CA SER A 78 -10.33 -8.38 4.31
C SER A 78 -11.47 -7.36 4.45
N GLY A 79 -11.49 -6.35 3.58
CA GLY A 79 -12.54 -5.33 3.52
C GLY A 79 -12.24 -4.16 4.44
N ILE A 80 -12.34 -2.95 3.88
CA ILE A 80 -12.17 -1.70 4.63
C ILE A 80 -13.53 -1.23 5.12
N LYS A 81 -13.66 -1.02 6.43
CA LYS A 81 -14.86 -0.43 7.03
C LYS A 81 -14.94 1.05 6.67
N ALA A 82 -16.15 1.55 6.39
CA ALA A 82 -16.35 2.97 6.06
C ALA A 82 -15.91 3.92 7.19
N SER A 83 -15.98 3.50 8.46
CA SER A 83 -15.47 4.27 9.61
C SER A 83 -13.96 4.47 9.57
N ASP A 84 -13.24 3.45 9.10
CA ASP A 84 -11.78 3.38 9.15
C ASP A 84 -11.17 3.76 7.79
N ALA A 85 -12.01 3.99 6.77
CA ALA A 85 -11.58 4.24 5.41
C ALA A 85 -10.75 5.52 5.27
N ALA A 86 -11.04 6.55 6.08
CA ALA A 86 -10.27 7.79 6.10
C ALA A 86 -8.85 7.56 6.65
N ASP A 87 -8.70 6.78 7.72
CA ASP A 87 -7.39 6.40 8.26
C ASP A 87 -6.62 5.59 7.23
N VAL A 88 -7.24 4.54 6.68
CA VAL A 88 -6.60 3.66 5.69
C VAL A 88 -6.18 4.44 4.45
N LEU A 89 -6.94 5.46 4.03
CA LEU A 89 -6.59 6.31 2.90
C LEU A 89 -5.32 7.13 3.17
N LEU A 90 -5.22 7.78 4.35
CA LEU A 90 -4.02 8.53 4.75
C LEU A 90 -2.79 7.62 4.83
N ASP A 91 -2.99 6.46 5.45
CA ASP A 91 -2.01 5.40 5.62
C ASP A 91 -1.51 4.82 4.29
N ALA A 92 -2.41 4.66 3.32
CA ALA A 92 -2.07 4.15 2.00
C ALA A 92 -1.32 5.20 1.17
N ASP A 93 -1.68 6.48 1.30
CA ASP A 93 -0.99 7.58 0.64
C ASP A 93 0.46 7.72 1.14
N ALA A 94 0.65 7.70 2.47
CA ALA A 94 1.97 7.82 3.10
C ALA A 94 2.97 6.73 2.64
N ARG A 95 2.49 5.51 2.42
CA ARG A 95 3.30 4.33 2.03
C ARG A 95 3.26 4.02 0.53
N SER A 96 2.64 4.89 -0.27
CA SER A 96 2.44 4.70 -1.71
C SER A 96 1.77 3.36 -2.07
N CYS A 97 0.83 2.89 -1.24
CA CYS A 97 0.07 1.66 -1.46
C CYS A 97 -1.13 1.93 -2.38
N ALA A 98 -0.93 1.80 -3.69
CA ALA A 98 -1.92 2.14 -4.70
C ALA A 98 -3.24 1.35 -4.62
N LEU A 99 -3.19 0.05 -4.35
CA LEU A 99 -4.36 -0.83 -4.28
C LEU A 99 -5.16 -0.58 -2.98
N LEU A 100 -4.49 -0.38 -1.85
CA LEU A 100 -5.20 0.03 -0.62
C LEU A 100 -5.84 1.39 -0.75
N LYS A 101 -5.17 2.33 -1.42
CA LYS A 101 -5.71 3.67 -1.70
C LYS A 101 -6.98 3.60 -2.54
N GLU A 102 -6.99 2.77 -3.58
CA GLU A 102 -8.16 2.56 -4.44
C GLU A 102 -9.34 1.94 -3.68
N GLU A 103 -9.10 0.91 -2.87
CA GLU A 103 -10.16 0.28 -2.07
C GLU A 103 -10.68 1.20 -0.95
N ALA A 104 -9.82 2.02 -0.34
CA ALA A 104 -10.26 3.03 0.63
C ALA A 104 -11.16 4.09 -0.03
N LEU A 105 -10.82 4.56 -1.23
CA LEU A 105 -11.66 5.48 -2.01
C LEU A 105 -13.00 4.82 -2.40
N LYS A 106 -13.01 3.54 -2.80
CA LYS A 106 -14.23 2.78 -3.05
C LYS A 106 -15.11 2.68 -1.80
N ALA A 107 -14.51 2.42 -0.63
CA ALA A 107 -15.24 2.38 0.64
C ALA A 107 -15.86 3.74 1.02
N ILE A 108 -15.14 4.86 0.79
CA ILE A 108 -15.64 6.22 1.04
C ILE A 108 -16.78 6.57 0.07
N THR A 109 -16.61 6.31 -1.22
CA THR A 109 -17.65 6.60 -2.24
C THR A 109 -18.92 5.77 -2.04
N ALA A 110 -18.80 4.54 -1.53
CA ALA A 110 -19.94 3.69 -1.20
C ALA A 110 -20.76 4.23 -0.01
N ASN A 111 -20.09 4.78 1.02
CA ASN A 111 -20.75 5.30 2.23
C ASN A 111 -20.14 6.63 2.70
N PRO A 112 -20.33 7.74 1.96
CA PRO A 112 -19.64 9.00 2.23
C PRO A 112 -20.06 9.61 3.58
N ASN A 113 -21.33 9.47 3.97
CA ASN A 113 -21.84 10.00 5.23
C ASN A 113 -21.15 9.38 6.45
N THR A 114 -20.90 8.06 6.41
CA THR A 114 -20.22 7.33 7.49
C THR A 114 -18.75 7.71 7.54
N ALA A 115 -18.09 7.83 6.39
CA ALA A 115 -16.70 8.25 6.32
C ALA A 115 -16.50 9.68 6.84
N MET A 116 -17.38 10.62 6.47
CA MET A 116 -17.34 12.03 6.93
C MET A 116 -17.62 12.18 8.43
N SER A 117 -18.35 11.24 9.03
CA SER A 117 -18.64 11.26 10.47
C SER A 117 -17.50 10.70 11.32
N SER A 118 -16.47 10.11 10.70
CA SER A 118 -15.35 9.54 11.43
C SER A 118 -14.43 10.64 11.97
N PRO A 119 -13.81 10.45 13.14
CA PRO A 119 -12.87 11.44 13.70
C PRO A 119 -11.66 11.64 12.79
N SER A 120 -11.28 10.59 12.07
CA SER A 120 -10.14 10.53 11.15
C SER A 120 -10.32 11.39 9.90
N TRP A 121 -11.58 11.76 9.58
CA TRP A 121 -11.89 12.66 8.48
C TRP A 121 -11.25 14.05 8.65
N VAL A 122 -11.07 14.51 9.90
CA VAL A 122 -10.43 15.80 10.19
C VAL A 122 -8.97 15.84 9.70
N ASN A 123 -8.26 14.71 9.77
CA ASN A 123 -6.88 14.61 9.24
C ASN A 123 -6.88 14.58 7.71
N LEU A 124 -7.89 13.96 7.10
CA LEU A 124 -8.07 13.94 5.65
C LEU A 124 -8.33 15.35 5.10
N GLU A 125 -9.16 16.14 5.78
CA GLU A 125 -9.49 17.53 5.42
C GLU A 125 -8.26 18.46 5.40
N GLN A 126 -7.23 18.14 6.19
CA GLN A 126 -5.97 18.91 6.18
C GLN A 126 -5.18 18.73 4.88
N SER A 127 -5.42 17.64 4.14
CA SER A 127 -4.78 17.36 2.86
C SER A 127 -5.69 17.72 1.68
N ALA A 128 -5.45 18.89 1.08
CA ALA A 128 -6.19 19.33 -0.11
C ALA A 128 -6.03 18.36 -1.30
N ALA A 129 -4.88 17.69 -1.42
CA ALA A 129 -4.62 16.72 -2.48
C ALA A 129 -5.52 15.49 -2.35
N LEU A 130 -5.62 14.92 -1.15
CA LEU A 130 -6.46 13.75 -0.87
C LEU A 130 -7.95 14.08 -0.99
N MET A 131 -8.37 15.25 -0.51
CA MET A 131 -9.75 15.70 -0.69
C MET A 131 -10.11 15.88 -2.18
N ALA A 132 -9.20 16.39 -3.00
CA ALA A 132 -9.41 16.48 -4.44
C ALA A 132 -9.51 15.10 -5.11
N GLU A 133 -8.74 14.11 -4.63
CA GLU A 133 -8.86 12.72 -5.09
C GLU A 133 -10.18 12.07 -4.69
N VAL A 134 -10.63 12.26 -3.45
CA VAL A 134 -11.94 11.79 -2.97
C VAL A 134 -13.05 12.40 -3.82
N MET A 135 -13.01 13.72 -4.06
CA MET A 135 -14.00 14.40 -4.90
C MET A 135 -13.98 13.84 -6.34
N ARG A 136 -12.80 13.60 -6.91
CA ARG A 136 -12.68 12.95 -8.23
C ARG A 136 -13.28 11.54 -8.21
N ALA A 137 -13.04 10.75 -7.18
CA ALA A 137 -13.59 9.40 -7.06
C ALA A 137 -15.13 9.41 -6.94
N ILE A 138 -15.71 10.39 -6.25
CA ILE A 138 -17.17 10.55 -6.14
C ILE A 138 -17.79 10.94 -7.50
N VAL A 139 -17.12 11.83 -8.25
CA VAL A 139 -17.62 12.31 -9.54
C VAL A 139 -17.39 11.27 -10.65
N SER A 140 -16.28 10.54 -10.58
CA SER A 140 -15.89 9.54 -11.56
C SER A 140 -16.66 8.24 -11.31
N LYS A 141 -17.78 8.05 -12.01
CA LYS A 141 -18.40 6.72 -12.10
C LYS A 141 -17.43 5.77 -12.82
N PRO A 142 -17.40 4.47 -12.48
CA PRO A 142 -16.74 3.46 -13.29
C PRO A 142 -17.55 3.30 -14.60
N CYS A 143 -17.34 4.22 -15.54
CA CYS A 143 -17.84 4.09 -16.89
C CYS A 143 -16.87 3.21 -17.68
N CYS A 144 -17.42 2.30 -18.48
CA CYS A 144 -16.67 1.35 -19.28
C CYS A 144 -15.64 2.09 -20.16
N THR A 145 -14.35 1.99 -19.82
CA THR A 145 -13.29 2.57 -20.62
C THR A 145 -12.69 1.53 -21.55
N GLY A 146 -12.47 1.92 -22.81
CA GLY A 146 -11.79 1.08 -23.80
C GLY A 146 -10.37 0.71 -23.37
N GLU A 147 -9.80 -0.28 -24.04
CA GLU A 147 -8.53 -0.94 -23.66
C GLU A 147 -7.30 -0.02 -23.56
N SER A 148 -7.41 1.24 -24.02
CA SER A 148 -6.34 2.24 -24.11
C SER A 148 -6.33 3.33 -23.03
N ASP A 149 -7.32 3.39 -22.13
CA ASP A 149 -7.33 4.37 -21.03
C ASP A 149 -6.84 3.73 -19.73
N TYR A 150 -5.52 3.80 -19.51
CA TYR A 150 -4.88 3.26 -18.31
C TYR A 150 -5.27 4.03 -17.03
N GLY A 151 -5.71 5.29 -17.14
CA GLY A 151 -6.06 6.11 -15.98
C GLY A 151 -7.28 5.59 -15.21
N ASN A 152 -8.21 4.94 -15.91
CA ASN A 152 -9.45 4.43 -15.34
C ASN A 152 -9.43 2.92 -15.05
N MET A 153 -8.33 2.22 -15.32
CA MET A 153 -8.18 0.81 -14.96
C MET A 153 -7.95 0.64 -13.45
N ASP A 154 -8.37 -0.51 -12.90
CA ASP A 154 -8.04 -0.91 -11.53
C ASP A 154 -6.54 -1.15 -11.38
N VAL A 155 -6.00 -0.87 -10.18
CA VAL A 155 -4.58 -1.06 -9.85
C VAL A 155 -4.14 -2.51 -10.02
N SER A 156 -5.01 -3.47 -9.71
CA SER A 156 -4.76 -4.90 -9.93
C SER A 156 -4.50 -5.22 -11.41
N THR A 157 -5.26 -4.61 -12.32
CA THR A 157 -5.10 -4.78 -13.77
C THR A 157 -3.84 -4.08 -14.27
N LEU A 158 -3.55 -2.88 -13.77
CA LEU A 158 -2.31 -2.16 -14.10
C LEU A 158 -1.07 -2.94 -13.67
N ARG A 159 -1.05 -3.47 -12.45
CA ARG A 159 0.05 -4.30 -11.94
C ARG A 159 0.24 -5.57 -12.77
N ARG A 160 -0.84 -6.26 -13.14
CA ARG A 160 -0.76 -7.44 -14.02
C ARG A 160 -0.14 -7.09 -15.37
N LYS A 161 -0.56 -5.99 -16.01
CA LYS A 161 0.03 -5.55 -17.29
C LYS A 161 1.50 -5.18 -17.17
N LEU A 162 1.92 -4.57 -16.05
CA LEU A 162 3.31 -4.25 -15.79
C LEU A 162 4.16 -5.50 -15.57
N ASP A 163 3.64 -6.48 -14.82
CA ASP A 163 4.28 -7.77 -14.57
C ASP A 163 4.46 -8.57 -15.87
N GLU A 164 3.41 -8.63 -16.71
CA GLU A 164 3.47 -9.25 -18.05
C GLU A 164 4.52 -8.59 -18.97
N ALA A 165 4.77 -7.29 -18.78
CA ALA A 165 5.79 -6.54 -19.50
C ALA A 165 7.18 -6.57 -18.83
N GLY A 166 7.33 -7.25 -17.69
CA GLY A 166 8.59 -7.32 -16.93
C GLY A 166 9.03 -5.99 -16.32
N MET A 167 8.09 -5.08 -16.07
CA MET A 167 8.34 -3.76 -15.46
C MET A 167 8.07 -3.75 -13.96
N ASP A 168 8.62 -2.77 -13.26
CA ASP A 168 8.38 -2.58 -11.82
C ASP A 168 6.91 -2.28 -11.52
N VAL A 169 6.35 -3.00 -10.54
CA VAL A 169 4.95 -2.95 -10.10
C VAL A 169 4.74 -2.12 -8.83
N ASP A 170 5.81 -1.62 -8.22
CA ASP A 170 5.73 -0.79 -7.01
C ASP A 170 5.47 0.69 -7.30
N GLY A 171 4.90 1.39 -6.33
CA GLY A 171 4.63 2.83 -6.38
C GLY A 171 3.14 3.17 -6.51
N THR A 172 2.88 4.47 -6.70
CA THR A 172 1.53 5.02 -6.78
C THR A 172 0.84 4.67 -8.11
N LYS A 173 -0.50 4.72 -8.15
CA LYS A 173 -1.29 4.46 -9.37
C LYS A 173 -0.79 5.27 -10.57
N ASP A 174 -0.46 6.54 -10.37
CA ASP A 174 0.09 7.42 -11.41
C ASP A 174 1.45 6.94 -11.94
N MET A 175 2.31 6.38 -11.10
CA MET A 175 3.59 5.81 -11.54
C MET A 175 3.36 4.58 -12.42
N LEU A 176 2.40 3.72 -12.05
CA LEU A 176 2.03 2.54 -12.84
C LEU A 176 1.48 2.93 -14.22
N VAL A 177 0.58 3.93 -14.26
CA VAL A 177 0.00 4.46 -15.50
C VAL A 177 1.08 5.05 -16.40
N LYS A 178 1.94 5.94 -15.88
CA LYS A 178 3.03 6.56 -16.66
C LYS A 178 4.00 5.53 -17.24
N ARG A 179 4.31 4.46 -16.51
CA ARG A 179 5.17 3.37 -17.02
C ARG A 179 4.52 2.65 -18.19
N LEU A 180 3.23 2.31 -18.09
CA LEU A 180 2.50 1.65 -19.17
C LEU A 180 2.34 2.54 -20.41
N GLU A 181 2.04 3.83 -20.21
CA GLU A 181 1.97 4.82 -21.29
C GLU A 181 3.30 4.98 -22.03
N SER A 182 4.41 4.98 -21.28
CA SER A 182 5.76 5.11 -21.86
C SER A 182 6.19 3.86 -22.63
N HIS A 183 5.71 2.67 -22.24
CA HIS A 183 6.01 1.40 -22.90
C HIS A 183 5.25 1.23 -24.23
N HIS A 184 4.03 1.77 -24.33
CA HIS A 184 3.19 1.61 -25.52
C HIS A 184 3.29 2.77 -26.53
N ARG A 185 4.15 3.75 -26.26
CA ARG A 185 4.43 4.88 -27.14
C ARG A 185 5.69 4.65 -27.96
#